data_AF-A0A943A028-F1
#
_entry.id   AF-A0A943A028-F1
#
_cell.length_a   1.000
_cell.length_b   1.000
_cell.length_c   1.000
_cell.angle_alpha   90.00
_cell.angle_beta   90.00
_cell.angle_gamma   90.00
#
_symmetry.space_group_name_H-M   'P 1'
#
loop_
_entity.id
_entity.type
_entity.pdbx_description
1 polymer ?
#
loop_
_entity_poly.entity_id
_entity_poly.type
_entity_poly.pdbx_seq_one_letter_code
_entity_poly.pdbx_strand_id
1 'polypeptide(L)'
;KEPLLHRIYIQLPMIDEIAKEKGMEAMNDFEQVCYLFKNNANHAILKTKERLVRKLMEKHEKFKDDEGLWSLAMSRQMAEWREKNNLLDSYDEGKKKGLEEGTQIGTTLGTVNLLALLIKQKFAIDAKEWLSTLPLSQLYKLSDNILSYDTWEDFKNCINS
;
A
#
# COMPACT_ATOMS: atom_id res chain seq x y z
N LYS A 1 36.37 37.47 4.52
CA LYS A 1 36.35 36.50 3.40
C LYS A 1 35.44 35.37 3.84
N GLU A 2 34.20 35.33 3.35
CA GLU A 2 33.28 34.22 3.64
C GLU A 2 33.75 32.96 2.90
N PRO A 3 33.81 31.79 3.56
CA PRO A 3 34.23 30.57 2.91
C PRO A 3 33.12 30.08 1.95
N LEU A 4 33.43 30.03 0.66
CA LEU A 4 32.58 29.45 -0.38
C LEU A 4 32.28 27.98 -0.03
N LEU A 5 31.02 27.70 0.31
CA LEU A 5 30.57 26.39 0.74
C LEU A 5 30.13 25.57 -0.48
N HIS A 6 31.05 24.79 -1.06
CA HIS A 6 30.71 23.86 -2.14
C HIS A 6 29.87 22.71 -1.60
N ARG A 7 28.62 22.60 -2.06
CA ARG A 7 27.73 21.46 -1.77
C ARG A 7 27.65 20.56 -2.99
N ILE A 8 27.93 19.27 -2.80
CA ILE A 8 27.78 18.24 -3.82
C ILE A 8 26.62 17.33 -3.37
N TYR A 9 25.59 17.22 -4.19
CA TYR A 9 24.46 16.34 -3.95
C TYR A 9 24.72 15.00 -4.62
N ILE A 10 24.59 13.90 -3.88
CA ILE A 10 24.76 12.54 -4.41
C ILE A 10 23.48 11.78 -4.17
N GLN A 11 22.93 11.21 -5.23
CA GLN A 11 21.81 10.28 -5.11
C GLN A 11 22.36 8.92 -4.69
N LEU A 12 22.06 8.52 -3.46
CA LEU A 12 22.46 7.23 -2.88
C LEU A 12 22.04 6.02 -3.74
N PRO A 13 20.90 5.98 -4.48
CA PRO A 13 20.59 4.91 -5.43
C PRO A 13 21.69 4.66 -6.46
N MET A 14 22.24 5.73 -7.03
CA MET A 14 23.23 5.70 -8.11
C MET A 14 24.58 5.11 -7.64
N ILE A 15 24.89 5.17 -6.34
CA ILE A 15 26.14 4.62 -5.80
C ILE A 15 26.22 3.09 -5.94
N ASP A 16 25.07 2.39 -5.88
CA ASP A 16 25.05 0.93 -6.04
C ASP A 16 25.24 0.53 -7.50
N GLU A 17 24.72 1.33 -8.43
CA GLU A 17 24.94 1.12 -9.87
C GLU A 17 26.41 1.37 -10.21
N ILE A 18 26.99 2.46 -9.71
CA ILE A 18 28.43 2.74 -9.87
C ILE A 18 29.27 1.61 -9.26
N ALA A 19 28.88 1.06 -8.12
CA ALA A 19 29.60 -0.05 -7.49
C ALA A 19 29.48 -1.36 -8.28
N LYS A 20 28.35 -1.61 -8.94
CA LYS A 20 28.17 -2.76 -9.85
C LYS A 20 28.96 -2.63 -11.13
N GLU A 21 29.04 -1.41 -11.70
CA GLU A 21 29.73 -1.16 -12.97
C GLU A 21 31.25 -1.04 -12.82
N LYS A 22 31.74 -0.26 -11.85
CA LYS A 22 33.18 -0.01 -11.67
C LYS A 22 33.85 -1.06 -10.78
N GLY A 23 33.10 -1.72 -9.90
CA GLY A 23 33.68 -2.51 -8.82
C GLY A 23 34.32 -1.66 -7.73
N MET A 24 34.42 -2.21 -6.53
CA MET A 24 34.90 -1.50 -5.33
C MET A 24 36.32 -0.97 -5.42
N GLU A 25 37.19 -1.71 -6.11
CA GLU A 25 38.62 -1.39 -6.17
C GLU A 25 38.92 -0.19 -7.08
N ALA A 26 38.05 0.09 -8.05
CA ALA A 26 38.20 1.20 -8.99
C ALA A 26 37.37 2.45 -8.59
N MET A 27 36.58 2.38 -7.52
CA MET A 27 35.85 3.55 -7.00
C MET A 27 36.81 4.56 -6.37
N ASN A 28 36.52 5.84 -6.56
CA ASN A 28 37.23 6.92 -5.88
C ASN A 28 36.90 6.90 -4.37
N ASP A 29 37.81 7.42 -3.53
CA ASP A 29 37.69 7.42 -2.07
C ASP A 29 36.35 8.00 -1.58
N PHE A 30 35.79 8.98 -2.30
CA PHE A 30 34.47 9.55 -2.03
C PHE A 30 33.30 8.63 -2.41
N GLU A 31 33.40 7.92 -3.53
CA GLU A 31 32.37 6.98 -3.97
C GLU A 31 32.32 5.76 -3.02
N GLN A 32 33.50 5.27 -2.58
CA GLN A 32 33.60 4.20 -1.58
C GLN A 32 32.95 4.58 -0.25
N VAL A 33 33.16 5.82 0.20
CA VAL A 33 32.53 6.38 1.40
C VAL A 33 31.00 6.41 1.27
N CYS A 34 30.47 6.88 0.14
CA CYS A 34 29.03 6.93 -0.08
C CYS A 34 28.40 5.54 -0.13
N TYR A 35 29.11 4.56 -0.68
CA TYR A 35 28.68 3.16 -0.68
C TYR A 35 28.65 2.58 0.74
N LEU A 36 29.67 2.86 1.57
CA LEU A 36 29.72 2.43 2.97
C LEU A 36 28.53 2.93 3.77
N PHE A 37 28.19 4.20 3.64
CA PHE A 37 27.03 4.78 4.33
C PHE A 37 25.72 4.13 3.94
N LYS A 38 25.56 3.79 2.66
CA LYS A 38 24.34 3.16 2.17
C LYS A 38 24.19 1.72 2.62
N ASN A 39 25.25 0.93 2.50
CA ASN A 39 25.18 -0.52 2.67
C ASN A 39 25.61 -1.00 4.06
N ASN A 40 25.94 -0.07 4.97
CA ASN A 40 26.36 -0.35 6.35
C ASN A 40 27.48 -1.42 6.45
N ALA A 41 28.31 -1.48 5.39
CA ALA A 41 29.26 -2.55 5.17
C ALA A 41 30.55 -2.30 5.98
N ASN A 42 30.49 -2.63 7.27
CA ASN A 42 31.64 -2.60 8.15
C ASN A 42 32.51 -3.84 7.90
N HIS A 43 33.61 -3.70 7.12
CA HIS A 43 34.93 -4.24 7.48
C HIS A 43 35.97 -4.20 6.34
N ALA A 44 35.56 -4.26 5.07
CA ALA A 44 36.51 -4.48 3.98
C ALA A 44 37.30 -3.21 3.59
N ILE A 45 36.67 -2.04 3.59
CA ILE A 45 37.29 -0.77 3.18
C ILE A 45 38.23 -0.19 4.25
N LEU A 46 38.03 -0.57 5.52
CA LEU A 46 38.87 -0.14 6.65
C LEU A 46 40.35 -0.50 6.49
N LYS A 47 40.66 -1.56 5.74
CA LYS A 47 42.05 -2.02 5.55
C LYS A 47 42.81 -1.28 4.46
N THR A 48 42.14 -0.57 3.54
CA THR A 48 42.78 -0.23 2.27
C THR A 48 43.17 1.24 2.12
N LYS A 49 42.47 2.21 2.74
CA LYS A 49 42.87 3.64 2.69
C LYS A 49 42.47 4.46 3.92
N GLU A 50 43.47 5.07 4.57
CA GLU A 50 43.51 5.20 6.04
C GLU A 50 43.19 6.60 6.64
N ARG A 51 42.90 7.65 5.86
CA ARG A 51 42.73 9.02 6.43
C ARG A 51 41.34 9.64 6.29
N LEU A 52 40.73 9.56 5.10
CA LEU A 52 39.42 10.16 4.83
C LEU A 52 38.29 9.38 5.50
N VAL A 53 38.26 8.06 5.33
CA VAL A 53 37.28 7.16 5.96
C VAL A 53 37.32 7.28 7.48
N ARG A 54 38.52 7.33 8.08
CA ARG A 54 38.71 7.50 9.52
C ARG A 54 38.19 8.85 10.04
N LYS A 55 38.59 9.97 9.41
CA LYS A 55 38.08 11.31 9.78
C LYS A 55 36.57 11.44 9.62
N LEU A 56 35.99 10.71 8.68
CA LEU A 56 34.57 10.73 8.41
C LEU A 56 33.79 9.89 9.43
N MET A 57 34.31 8.72 9.81
CA MET A 57 33.77 7.93 10.92
C MET A 57 33.83 8.71 12.24
N GLU A 58 34.94 9.37 12.53
CA GLU A 58 35.06 10.25 13.71
C GLU A 58 34.03 11.37 13.70
N LYS A 59 33.76 11.99 12.53
CA LYS A 59 32.71 13.01 12.40
C LYS A 59 31.31 12.44 12.51
N HIS A 60 31.09 11.21 12.03
CA HIS A 60 29.79 10.54 12.10
C HIS A 60 29.46 10.08 13.52
N GLU A 61 30.43 9.56 14.27
CA GLU A 61 30.28 9.27 15.71
C GLU A 61 29.97 10.55 16.49
N LYS A 62 30.73 11.63 16.26
CA LYS A 62 30.40 12.95 16.84
C LYS A 62 29.02 13.48 16.46
N PHE A 63 28.55 13.17 15.25
CA PHE A 63 27.21 13.54 14.80
C PHE A 63 26.11 12.68 15.45
N LYS A 64 26.42 11.41 15.80
CA LYS A 64 25.53 10.56 16.60
C LYS A 64 25.48 10.99 18.06
N ASP A 65 26.60 11.44 18.61
CA ASP A 65 26.70 11.91 19.99
C ASP A 65 26.00 13.27 20.19
N ASP A 66 25.81 14.05 19.11
CA ASP A 66 25.02 15.28 19.12
C ASP A 66 23.51 14.97 18.99
N GLU A 67 22.89 14.71 20.14
CA GLU A 67 21.50 14.28 20.30
C GLU A 67 20.49 15.22 19.60
N GLY A 68 20.79 16.53 19.55
CA GLY A 68 19.93 17.55 18.93
C GLY A 68 19.98 17.53 17.40
N LEU A 69 21.17 17.43 16.81
CA LEU A 69 21.33 17.34 15.35
C LEU A 69 20.86 15.98 14.82
N TRP A 70 21.13 14.91 15.56
CA TRP A 70 20.73 13.55 15.19
C TRP A 70 19.21 13.37 15.22
N SER A 71 18.54 13.88 16.26
CA SER A 71 17.06 13.84 16.37
C SER A 71 16.36 14.68 15.29
N LEU A 72 16.90 15.83 14.91
CA LEU A 72 16.36 16.66 13.82
C LEU A 72 16.47 15.97 12.46
N ALA A 73 17.62 15.34 12.17
CA ALA A 73 17.82 14.58 10.93
C ALA A 73 16.91 13.35 10.86
N MET A 74 16.80 12.61 11.97
CA MET A 74 15.90 11.46 12.07
C MET A 74 14.43 11.86 11.89
N SER A 75 14.02 12.99 12.47
CA SER A 75 12.64 13.51 12.34
C SER A 75 12.27 13.84 10.89
N ARG A 76 13.21 14.43 10.12
CA ARG A 76 13.00 14.69 8.69
C ARG A 76 12.88 13.40 7.88
N GLN A 77 13.78 12.44 8.11
CA GLN A 77 13.75 11.17 7.40
C GLN A 77 12.47 10.37 7.71
N MET A 78 12.01 10.40 8.96
CA MET A 78 10.73 9.81 9.37
C MET A 78 9.53 10.52 8.74
N ALA A 79 9.59 11.83 8.52
CA ALA A 79 8.55 12.58 7.83
C ALA A 79 8.46 12.18 6.34
N GLU A 80 9.61 12.07 5.65
CA GLU A 80 9.68 11.60 4.26
C GLU A 80 9.17 10.15 4.11
N TRP A 81 9.52 9.28 5.06
CA TRP A 81 8.99 7.91 5.11
C TRP A 81 7.48 7.86 5.31
N ARG A 82 6.94 8.70 6.20
CA ARG A 82 5.48 8.81 6.42
C ARG A 82 4.76 9.32 5.19
N GLU A 83 5.27 10.35 4.53
CA GLU A 83 4.69 10.87 3.29
C GLU A 83 4.63 9.80 2.19
N LYS A 84 5.70 9.02 2.05
CA LYS A 84 5.77 7.93 1.08
C LYS A 84 4.81 6.78 1.39
N ASN A 85 4.66 6.39 2.66
CA ASN A 85 3.77 5.30 3.06
C ASN A 85 2.29 5.72 3.06
N ASN A 86 1.96 6.96 3.40
CA ASN A 86 0.57 7.46 3.38
C ASN A 86 -0.08 7.31 1.99
N LEU A 87 0.69 7.49 0.91
CA LEU A 87 0.22 7.28 -0.47
C LEU A 87 -0.13 5.82 -0.75
N LEU A 88 0.66 4.88 -0.20
CA LEU A 88 0.45 3.45 -0.38
C LEU A 88 -0.76 2.96 0.43
N ASP A 89 -0.86 3.40 1.69
CA ASP A 89 -1.96 3.06 2.58
C ASP A 89 -3.30 3.58 2.03
N SER A 90 -3.33 4.82 1.52
CA SER A 90 -4.53 5.37 0.87
C SER A 90 -4.95 4.60 -0.38
N TYR A 91 -4.01 4.07 -1.14
CA TYR A 91 -4.30 3.29 -2.34
C TYR A 91 -4.88 1.92 -1.98
N ASP A 92 -4.29 1.22 -1.02
CA ASP A 92 -4.76 -0.09 -0.57
C ASP A 92 -6.12 -0.01 0.12
N GLU A 93 -6.38 1.04 0.93
CA GLU A 93 -7.70 1.30 1.50
C GLU A 93 -8.76 1.55 0.42
N GLY A 94 -8.44 2.36 -0.59
CA GLY A 94 -9.34 2.65 -1.71
C GLY A 94 -9.67 1.39 -2.51
N LYS A 95 -8.67 0.55 -2.79
CA LYS A 95 -8.86 -0.73 -3.49
C LYS A 95 -9.73 -1.70 -2.69
N LYS A 96 -9.52 -1.78 -1.37
CA LYS A 96 -10.32 -2.65 -0.49
C LYS A 96 -11.78 -2.22 -0.44
N LYS A 97 -12.05 -0.92 -0.25
CA LYS A 97 -13.41 -0.37 -0.26
C LYS A 97 -14.10 -0.61 -1.61
N GLY A 98 -13.42 -0.34 -2.72
CA GLY A 98 -13.98 -0.59 -4.05
C GLY A 98 -14.31 -2.06 -4.32
N LEU A 99 -13.49 -2.98 -3.80
CA LEU A 99 -13.78 -4.42 -3.90
C LEU A 99 -14.98 -4.83 -3.05
N GLU A 100 -15.07 -4.34 -1.81
CA GLU A 100 -16.20 -4.62 -0.90
C GLU A 100 -17.52 -4.07 -1.49
N GLU A 101 -17.54 -2.82 -1.93
CA GLU A 101 -18.71 -2.20 -2.58
C GLU A 101 -19.11 -2.94 -3.86
N GLY A 102 -18.13 -3.23 -4.73
CA GLY A 102 -18.37 -3.96 -5.98
C GLY A 102 -18.89 -5.38 -5.76
N THR A 103 -18.40 -6.06 -4.73
CA THR A 103 -18.88 -7.40 -4.35
C THR A 103 -20.33 -7.31 -3.86
N GLN A 104 -20.65 -6.35 -2.99
CA GLN A 104 -22.00 -6.18 -2.47
C GLN A 104 -23.02 -5.83 -3.56
N ILE A 105 -22.66 -4.93 -4.48
CA ILE A 105 -23.49 -4.57 -5.64
C ILE A 105 -23.65 -5.78 -6.58
N GLY A 106 -22.56 -6.52 -6.84
CA GLY A 106 -22.60 -7.71 -7.68
C GLY A 106 -23.49 -8.81 -7.11
N THR A 107 -23.40 -9.08 -5.80
CA THR A 107 -24.23 -10.07 -5.12
C THR A 107 -25.71 -9.66 -5.14
N THR A 108 -26.04 -8.42 -4.79
CA THR A 108 -27.43 -7.94 -4.81
C THR A 108 -28.04 -8.05 -6.21
N LEU A 109 -27.36 -7.54 -7.24
CA LEU A 109 -27.85 -7.58 -8.62
C LEU A 109 -27.98 -9.02 -9.15
N GLY A 110 -27.03 -9.89 -8.82
CA GLY A 110 -27.06 -11.31 -9.16
C GLY A 110 -28.25 -12.03 -8.53
N THR A 111 -28.47 -11.84 -7.23
CA THR A 111 -29.60 -12.41 -6.50
C THR A 111 -30.94 -11.91 -7.03
N VAL A 112 -31.08 -10.60 -7.31
CA VAL A 112 -32.30 -10.03 -7.92
C VAL A 112 -32.57 -10.66 -9.28
N ASN A 113 -31.56 -10.76 -10.15
CA ASN A 113 -31.75 -11.34 -11.49
C ASN A 113 -32.14 -12.82 -11.43
N LEU A 114 -31.51 -13.61 -10.55
CA LEU A 114 -31.84 -15.03 -10.37
C LEU A 114 -33.27 -15.19 -9.84
N LEU A 115 -33.65 -14.44 -8.79
CA LEU A 115 -35.00 -14.51 -8.23
C LEU A 115 -36.06 -14.05 -9.24
N ALA A 116 -35.79 -12.99 -10.00
CA ALA A 116 -36.71 -12.53 -11.04
C ALA A 116 -36.95 -13.63 -12.09
N LEU A 117 -35.90 -14.35 -12.49
CA LEU A 117 -36.01 -15.45 -13.45
C LEU A 117 -36.79 -16.63 -12.88
N LEU A 118 -36.53 -17.02 -11.63
CA LEU A 118 -37.25 -18.10 -10.95
C LEU A 118 -38.73 -17.78 -10.75
N ILE A 119 -39.05 -16.55 -10.33
CA ILE A 119 -40.43 -16.08 -10.17
C ILE A 119 -41.16 -16.07 -11.53
N LYS A 120 -40.48 -15.62 -12.59
CA LYS A 120 -41.03 -15.63 -13.95
C LYS A 120 -41.29 -17.06 -14.43
N GLN A 121 -40.44 -18.02 -14.08
CA GLN A 121 -40.67 -19.43 -14.43
C GLN A 121 -41.81 -20.06 -13.62
N LYS A 122 -41.88 -19.81 -12.31
CA LYS A 122 -42.85 -20.47 -11.43
C LYS A 122 -44.23 -19.83 -11.49
N PHE A 123 -44.29 -18.51 -11.47
CA PHE A 123 -45.54 -17.74 -11.34
C PHE A 123 -45.92 -17.00 -12.63
N ALA A 124 -45.10 -17.04 -13.68
CA ALA A 124 -45.29 -16.28 -14.92
C ALA A 124 -45.36 -14.75 -14.71
N ILE A 125 -44.74 -14.25 -13.64
CA ILE A 125 -44.75 -12.83 -13.26
C ILE A 125 -43.34 -12.24 -13.42
N ASP A 126 -43.25 -11.04 -14.00
CA ASP A 126 -42.01 -10.27 -14.01
C ASP A 126 -41.91 -9.40 -12.76
N ALA A 127 -41.12 -9.86 -11.79
CA ALA A 127 -40.98 -9.22 -10.49
C ALA A 127 -39.67 -8.44 -10.33
N LYS A 128 -38.93 -8.20 -11.42
CA LYS A 128 -37.59 -7.61 -11.37
C LYS A 128 -37.57 -6.24 -10.69
N GLU A 129 -38.48 -5.35 -11.07
CA GLU A 129 -38.57 -4.00 -10.48
C GLU A 129 -38.89 -4.05 -8.99
N TRP A 130 -39.78 -4.94 -8.57
CA TRP A 130 -40.12 -5.11 -7.16
C TRP A 130 -38.93 -5.65 -6.36
N LEU A 131 -38.25 -6.70 -6.85
CA LEU A 131 -37.07 -7.26 -6.18
C LEU A 131 -35.93 -6.25 -6.05
N SER A 132 -35.76 -5.34 -7.01
CA SER A 132 -34.78 -4.25 -6.94
C SER A 132 -35.06 -3.23 -5.83
N THR A 133 -36.28 -3.18 -5.28
CA THR A 133 -36.62 -2.31 -4.13
C THR A 133 -36.35 -2.94 -2.77
N LEU A 134 -36.05 -4.25 -2.72
CA LEU A 134 -35.91 -4.99 -1.47
C LEU A 134 -34.46 -5.03 -0.97
N PRO A 135 -34.23 -4.98 0.36
CA PRO A 135 -32.92 -5.22 0.95
C PRO A 135 -32.49 -6.68 0.79
N LEU A 136 -31.17 -6.91 0.81
CA LEU A 136 -30.55 -8.22 0.61
C LEU A 136 -31.09 -9.30 1.58
N SER A 137 -31.41 -8.94 2.83
CA SER A 137 -32.00 -9.86 3.81
C SER A 137 -33.36 -10.43 3.39
N GLN A 138 -34.21 -9.59 2.79
CA GLN A 138 -35.51 -10.02 2.27
C GLN A 138 -35.35 -10.86 0.99
N LEU A 139 -34.35 -10.55 0.15
CA LEU A 139 -34.04 -11.35 -1.03
C LEU A 139 -33.60 -12.77 -0.65
N TYR A 140 -32.76 -12.94 0.38
CA TYR A 140 -32.38 -14.28 0.85
C TYR A 140 -33.58 -15.06 1.39
N LYS A 141 -34.44 -14.41 2.16
CA LYS A 141 -35.66 -15.05 2.66
C LYS A 141 -36.57 -15.50 1.53
N LEU A 142 -36.71 -14.69 0.47
CA LEU A 142 -37.43 -15.08 -0.75
C LEU A 142 -36.77 -16.26 -1.44
N SER A 143 -35.44 -16.27 -1.54
CA SER A 143 -34.67 -17.37 -2.13
C SER A 143 -34.92 -18.70 -1.42
N ASP A 144 -34.88 -18.71 -0.08
CA ASP A 144 -35.06 -19.93 0.71
C ASP A 144 -36.50 -20.47 0.63
N ASN A 145 -37.46 -19.59 0.41
CA ASN A 145 -38.88 -19.91 0.44
C ASN A 145 -39.51 -20.10 -0.95
N ILE A 146 -38.77 -19.90 -2.04
CA ILE A 146 -39.34 -19.86 -3.41
C ILE A 146 -40.02 -21.16 -3.83
N LEU A 147 -39.62 -22.29 -3.25
CA LEU A 147 -40.22 -23.59 -3.53
C LEU A 147 -41.43 -23.90 -2.63
N SER A 148 -41.52 -23.27 -1.46
CA SER A 148 -42.48 -23.62 -0.40
C SER A 148 -43.90 -23.07 -0.59
N TYR A 149 -44.08 -22.09 -1.49
CA TYR A 149 -45.37 -21.41 -1.69
C TYR A 149 -45.91 -21.64 -3.10
N ASP A 150 -47.20 -21.97 -3.22
CA ASP A 150 -47.86 -22.26 -4.50
C ASP A 150 -48.48 -21.03 -5.17
N THR A 151 -48.77 -19.97 -4.39
CA THR A 151 -49.32 -18.71 -4.91
C THR A 151 -48.32 -17.56 -4.79
N TRP A 152 -48.41 -16.61 -5.72
CA TRP A 152 -47.57 -15.41 -5.70
C TRP A 152 -47.84 -14.52 -4.48
N GLU A 153 -49.10 -14.40 -4.05
CA GLU A 153 -49.47 -13.54 -2.92
C GLU A 153 -48.93 -14.07 -1.60
N ASP A 154 -49.04 -15.37 -1.36
CA ASP A 154 -48.48 -16.01 -0.15
C ASP A 154 -46.95 -15.93 -0.15
N PHE A 155 -46.33 -16.17 -1.31
CA PHE A 155 -44.89 -16.02 -1.50
C PHE A 155 -44.43 -14.58 -1.24
N LYS A 156 -45.15 -13.58 -1.77
CA LYS A 156 -44.83 -12.16 -1.58
C LYS A 156 -44.99 -11.75 -0.12
N ASN A 157 -45.93 -12.33 0.62
CA ASN A 157 -46.15 -12.02 2.03
C ASN A 157 -45.09 -12.63 2.96
N CYS A 158 -44.29 -13.62 2.51
CA CYS A 158 -43.30 -14.27 3.37
C CYS A 158 -42.19 -13.32 3.89
N ILE A 159 -41.96 -12.18 3.24
CA ILE A 159 -40.98 -11.17 3.69
C ILE A 159 -41.49 -10.30 4.84
N ASN A 160 -42.81 -10.29 5.08
CA ASN A 160 -43.46 -9.50 6.14
C ASN A 160 -43.80 -10.31 7.40
N SER A 161 -43.80 -11.64 7.30
CA SER A 161 -43.96 -12.56 8.44
C SER A 161 -42.67 -12.70 9.25
#